data_AF-A0A173LR84-F1
#
_entry.id   AF-A0A173LR84-F1
#
_cell.length_a   1.000
_cell.length_b   1.000
_cell.length_c   1.000
_cell.angle_alpha   90.00
_cell.angle_beta   90.00
_cell.angle_gamma   90.00
#
_symmetry.space_group_name_H-M   'P 1'
#
loop_
_entity.id
_entity.type
_entity.pdbx_description
1 polymer ?
#
loop_
_entity_poly.entity_id
_entity_poly.type
_entity_poly.pdbx_seq_one_letter_code
_entity_poly.pdbx_strand_id
1 'polypeptide(L)'
;MRQYEVMIILDSSLDERTVAPSLDTFLNVIRKDGGSVDKVDVWGKRRLAYEINKQTEGIYAVIELKAEPDTVKELDRQLGLNESILRTKVLRTDA
;
A
#
# COMPACT_ATOMS: atom_id res chain seq x y z
N MET A 1 11.18 2.94 -16.09
CA MET A 1 10.72 2.63 -14.72
C MET A 1 11.23 3.66 -13.75
N ARG A 2 10.37 4.10 -12.84
CA ARG A 2 10.69 5.09 -11.80
C ARG A 2 10.52 4.44 -10.42
N GLN A 3 11.23 4.97 -9.43
CA GLN A 3 11.06 4.55 -8.04
C GLN A 3 9.86 5.24 -7.41
N TYR A 4 9.02 4.44 -6.78
CA TYR A 4 7.86 4.88 -6.04
C TYR A 4 7.86 4.28 -4.64
N GLU A 5 7.41 5.08 -3.70
CA GLU A 5 7.09 4.67 -2.35
C GLU A 5 5.57 4.76 -2.18
N VAL A 6 4.94 3.64 -1.83
CA VAL A 6 3.51 3.57 -1.57
C VAL A 6 3.31 3.29 -0.10
N MET A 7 2.73 4.26 0.60
CA MET A 7 2.30 4.11 1.98
C MET A 7 0.81 3.80 2.01
N ILE A 8 0.45 2.73 2.71
CA ILE A 8 -0.92 2.23 2.86
C ILE A 8 -1.24 2.19 4.34
N ILE A 9 -2.42 2.71 4.70
CA ILE A 9 -3.02 2.54 6.02
C ILE A 9 -4.21 1.60 5.87
N LEU A 10 -4.12 0.45 6.51
CA LEU A 10 -5.16 -0.56 6.55
C LEU A 10 -5.99 -0.45 7.83
N ASP A 11 -7.20 -1.00 7.77
CA ASP A 11 -8.11 -1.14 8.89
C ASP A 11 -7.46 -1.92 10.06
N SER A 12 -7.63 -1.40 11.28
CA SER A 12 -7.11 -2.02 12.51
C SER A 12 -7.80 -3.32 12.91
N SER A 13 -8.99 -3.60 12.36
CA SER A 13 -9.73 -4.84 12.57
C SER A 13 -9.13 -6.04 11.85
N LEU A 14 -8.28 -5.81 10.84
CA LEU A 14 -7.59 -6.86 10.13
C LEU A 14 -6.52 -7.54 11.00
N ASP A 15 -6.33 -8.84 10.75
CA ASP A 15 -5.23 -9.60 11.32
C ASP A 15 -3.95 -9.28 10.54
N GLU A 16 -2.86 -8.94 11.23
CA GLU A 16 -1.55 -8.67 10.65
C GLU A 16 -1.05 -9.83 9.78
N ARG A 17 -1.46 -11.07 10.09
CA ARG A 17 -1.15 -12.26 9.29
C ARG A 17 -1.79 -12.26 7.91
N THR A 18 -2.95 -11.60 7.77
CA THR A 18 -3.69 -11.51 6.50
C THR A 18 -3.24 -10.34 5.64
N VAL A 19 -2.58 -9.34 6.25
CA VAL A 19 -2.11 -8.15 5.54
C VAL A 19 -1.07 -8.48 4.47
N ALA A 20 -0.05 -9.27 4.80
CA ALA A 20 1.00 -9.60 3.84
C ALA A 20 0.49 -10.36 2.59
N PRO A 21 -0.34 -11.43 2.72
CA PRO A 21 -0.95 -12.09 1.55
C PRO A 21 -1.85 -11.18 0.71
N SER A 22 -2.63 -10.30 1.35
CA SER A 22 -3.47 -9.34 0.64
C SER A 22 -2.63 -8.36 -0.17
N LEU A 23 -1.56 -7.82 0.43
CA LEU A 23 -0.62 -6.93 -0.27
C LEU A 23 0.07 -7.64 -1.45
N ASP A 24 0.50 -8.89 -1.27
CA ASP A 24 1.13 -9.68 -2.34
C ASP A 24 0.21 -9.85 -3.56
N THR A 25 -1.10 -9.93 -3.33
CA THR A 25 -2.09 -10.01 -4.42
C THR A 25 -2.10 -8.75 -5.28
N PHE A 26 -2.00 -7.57 -4.66
CA PHE A 26 -1.89 -6.29 -5.37
C PHE A 26 -0.52 -6.14 -6.05
N LEU A 27 0.54 -6.57 -5.39
CA LEU A 27 1.89 -6.54 -5.94
C LEU A 27 2.06 -7.41 -7.19
N ASN A 28 1.24 -8.46 -7.34
CA ASN A 28 1.25 -9.27 -8.55
C ASN A 28 0.86 -8.50 -9.81
N VAL A 29 0.09 -7.42 -9.72
CA VAL A 29 -0.21 -6.55 -10.88
C VAL A 29 1.08 -5.90 -11.39
N ILE A 30 1.89 -5.37 -10.46
CA ILE A 30 3.18 -4.76 -10.78
C ILE A 30 4.14 -5.79 -11.40
N ARG A 31 4.19 -6.99 -10.83
CA ARG A 31 5.03 -8.09 -11.34
C ARG A 31 4.61 -8.53 -12.75
N LYS A 32 3.31 -8.53 -13.06
CA LYS A 32 2.78 -8.89 -14.39
C LYS A 32 3.14 -7.85 -15.46
N ASP A 33 3.13 -6.58 -15.10
CA ASP A 33 3.42 -5.48 -16.02
C ASP A 33 4.93 -5.18 -16.14
N GLY A 34 5.78 -6.04 -15.56
CA GLY A 34 7.24 -5.94 -15.67
C GLY A 34 7.92 -5.00 -14.67
N GLY A 35 7.20 -4.55 -13.64
CA GLY A 35 7.78 -3.80 -12.51
C GLY A 35 8.40 -4.70 -11.44
N SER A 36 9.31 -4.15 -10.64
CA SER A 36 9.91 -4.82 -9.48
C SER A 36 9.36 -4.24 -8.17
N VAL A 37 9.22 -5.12 -7.18
CA VAL A 37 8.98 -4.73 -5.79
C VAL A 37 10.30 -4.89 -5.07
N ASP A 38 10.86 -3.79 -4.59
CA ASP A 38 12.19 -3.78 -3.98
C ASP A 38 12.09 -4.12 -2.49
N LYS A 39 11.08 -3.57 -1.80
CA LYS A 39 10.90 -3.80 -0.37
C LYS A 39 9.43 -3.67 0.04
N VAL A 40 9.01 -4.53 0.97
CA VAL A 40 7.71 -4.45 1.64
C VAL A 40 7.98 -4.43 3.14
N ASP A 41 7.57 -3.36 3.80
CA ASP A 41 7.76 -3.15 5.23
C ASP A 41 6.40 -2.92 5.90
N VAL A 42 6.03 -3.81 6.82
CA VAL A 42 4.75 -3.74 7.55
C VAL A 42 5.05 -3.36 8.98
N TRP A 43 4.62 -2.17 9.38
CA TRP A 43 4.91 -1.58 10.69
C TRP A 43 3.91 -1.98 11.78
N GLY A 44 2.92 -2.83 11.45
CA GLY A 44 1.88 -3.29 12.36
C GLY A 44 0.89 -2.19 12.76
N LYS A 45 0.12 -2.45 13.82
CA LYS A 45 -0.88 -1.50 14.36
C LYS A 45 -0.23 -0.29 15.01
N ARG A 46 -0.68 0.91 14.63
CA ARG A 46 -0.29 2.18 15.24
C ARG A 46 -1.50 3.08 15.44
N ARG A 47 -1.46 3.87 16.52
CA ARG A 47 -2.49 4.88 16.81
C ARG A 47 -2.33 6.08 15.88
N LEU A 48 -3.42 6.47 15.23
CA LEU A 48 -3.49 7.65 14.36
C LEU A 48 -3.61 8.91 15.22
N ALA A 49 -3.01 10.01 14.76
CA ALA A 49 -3.09 11.30 15.45
C ALA A 49 -4.50 11.90 15.42
N TYR A 50 -5.29 11.51 14.42
CA TYR A 50 -6.69 11.89 14.25
C TYR A 50 -7.46 10.73 13.61
N GLU A 51 -8.77 10.76 13.74
CA GLU A 51 -9.65 9.70 13.24
C GLU A 51 -9.76 9.72 11.71
N ILE A 52 -9.56 8.57 11.07
CA ILE A 52 -9.78 8.37 9.63
C ILE A 52 -10.87 7.33 9.47
N ASN A 53 -11.97 7.66 8.80
CA ASN A 53 -13.12 6.75 8.60
C ASN A 53 -13.61 6.08 9.91
N LYS A 54 -13.67 6.83 11.01
CA LYS A 54 -14.06 6.31 12.33
C LYS A 54 -13.07 5.37 13.02
N GLN A 55 -11.83 5.32 12.51
CA GLN A 55 -10.75 4.55 13.11
C GLN A 55 -9.73 5.45 13.78
N THR A 56 -9.36 5.10 15.00
CA THR A 56 -8.31 5.76 15.78
C THR A 56 -6.96 5.04 15.68
N GLU A 57 -6.95 3.83 15.12
CA GLU A 57 -5.79 2.99 14.91
C GLU A 57 -5.80 2.45 13.48
N GLY A 58 -4.63 2.13 12.94
CA GLY A 58 -4.50 1.53 11.61
C GLY A 58 -3.19 0.76 11.48
N ILE A 59 -3.16 -0.18 10.53
CA ILE A 59 -1.95 -0.93 10.22
C ILE A 59 -1.19 -0.21 9.11
N TYR A 60 0.08 0.11 9.35
CA TYR A 60 0.92 0.78 8.38
C TYR A 60 1.69 -0.23 7.54
N ALA A 61 1.64 -0.07 6.22
CA ALA A 61 2.49 -0.77 5.27
C ALA A 61 3.16 0.22 4.32
N VAL A 62 4.47 0.09 4.16
CA VAL A 62 5.29 0.88 3.24
C VAL A 62 5.86 -0.07 2.20
N ILE A 63 5.68 0.27 0.93
CA ILE A 63 6.10 -0.54 -0.20
C ILE A 63 6.98 0.31 -1.09
N GLU A 64 8.20 -0.14 -1.32
CA GLU A 64 9.12 0.43 -2.29
C GLU A 64 9.07 -0.41 -3.57
N LEU A 65 8.76 0.25 -4.68
CA LEU A 65 8.57 -0.42 -5.97
C LEU A 65 9.16 0.40 -7.11
N LYS A 66 9.60 -0.31 -8.16
CA LYS A 66 9.97 0.26 -9.44
C LYS A 66 8.98 -0.18 -10.49
N ALA A 67 8.29 0.78 -11.08
CA ALA A 67 7.27 0.47 -12.07
C ALA A 67 7.12 1.60 -13.09
N GLU A 68 6.32 1.35 -14.12
CA GLU A 68 5.94 2.38 -15.10
C GLU A 68 4.78 3.24 -14.54
N PRO A 69 4.66 4.52 -14.94
CA PRO A 69 3.63 5.42 -14.41
C PRO A 69 2.20 4.88 -14.52
N ASP A 70 1.89 4.18 -15.62
CA ASP A 70 0.55 3.63 -15.87
C ASP A 70 0.23 2.49 -14.89
N THR A 71 1.21 1.65 -14.57
CA THR A 71 1.05 0.53 -13.62
C THR A 71 0.82 1.02 -12.19
N VAL A 72 1.49 2.10 -11.77
CA VAL A 72 1.28 2.70 -10.45
C VAL A 72 -0.09 3.35 -10.35
N LYS A 73 -0.57 3.96 -11.43
CA LYS A 73 -1.91 4.54 -11.49
C LYS A 73 -2.99 3.46 -11.38
N GLU A 74 -2.80 2.33 -12.04
CA GLU A 74 -3.70 1.18 -11.93
C GLU A 74 -3.66 0.55 -10.53
N LEU A 75 -2.48 0.45 -9.92
CA LEU A 75 -2.34 0.00 -8.53
C LEU A 75 -3.11 0.90 -7.56
N ASP A 76 -2.93 2.22 -7.64
CA ASP A 76 -3.63 3.18 -6.76
C ASP A 76 -5.15 3.08 -6.95
N ARG A 77 -5.63 2.88 -8.19
CA ARG A 77 -7.04 2.62 -8.47
C ARG A 77 -7.54 1.36 -7.77
N GLN A 78 -6.81 0.25 -7.83
CA GLN A 78 -7.20 -1.01 -7.20
C GLN A 78 -7.17 -0.93 -5.67
N LEU A 79 -6.15 -0.27 -5.11
CA LEU A 79 -6.06 -0.06 -3.67
C LEU A 79 -7.21 0.85 -3.16
N GLY A 80 -7.57 1.88 -3.92
CA GLY A 80 -8.70 2.76 -3.58
C GLY A 80 -10.08 2.08 -3.66
N LEU A 81 -10.21 0.96 -4.37
CA LEU A 81 -11.44 0.16 -4.41
C LEU A 81 -11.58 -0.79 -3.22
N ASN A 82 -10.51 -1.01 -2.46
CA ASN A 82 -10.55 -1.92 -1.32
C ASN A 82 -11.01 -1.18 -0.06
N GLU A 83 -12.16 -1.58 0.47
CA GLU A 83 -12.73 -1.01 1.69
C GLU A 83 -11.85 -1.20 2.93
N SER A 84 -10.96 -2.21 2.91
CA SER A 84 -10.00 -2.46 3.98
C SER A 84 -8.87 -1.42 4.06
N ILE A 85 -8.72 -0.59 3.03
CA ILE A 85 -7.68 0.44 2.94
C ILE A 85 -8.29 1.78 3.33
N LEU A 86 -7.83 2.33 4.46
CA LEU A 86 -8.27 3.63 4.96
C LEU A 86 -7.66 4.77 4.15
N ARG A 87 -6.40 4.62 3.73
CA ARG A 87 -5.69 5.65 2.97
C ARG A 87 -4.53 5.07 2.18
N THR A 88 -4.37 5.55 0.95
CA THR A 88 -3.18 5.36 0.14
C THR A 88 -2.44 6.68 0.00
N LYS A 89 -1.11 6.61 -0.11
CA LYS A 89 -0.28 7.73 -0.52
C LYS A 89 0.85 7.20 -1.38
N VAL A 90 0.87 7.65 -2.63
CA VAL A 90 1.94 7.34 -3.58
C VAL A 90 2.88 8.54 -3.64
N LEU A 91 4.17 8.29 -3.39
CA LEU A 91 5.26 9.24 -3.53
C LEU A 91 6.24 8.73 -4.59
N ARG A 92 6.86 9.67 -5.31
CA ARG A 92 7.96 9.36 -6.22
C ARG A 92 9.25 9.73 -5.48
N THR A 93 10.15 8.77 -5.30
CA THR A 93 11.35 8.93 -4.46
C THR A 93 12.36 9.92 -5.05
N ASP A 94 12.37 10.10 -6.38
CA ASP A 94 13.27 10.99 -7.11
C ASP A 94 12.68 12.39 -7.43
N ALA A 95 11.64 12.85 -6.72
CA ALA A 95 10.95 14.12 -7.02
C ALA A 95 11.36 15.28 -6.10
#